data_AF-A0A5C8FVG5-F1
#
_entry.id   AF-A0A5C8FVG5-F1
#
_cell.length_a   1.000
_cell.length_b   1.000
_cell.length_c   1.000
_cell.angle_alpha   90.00
_cell.angle_beta   90.00
_cell.angle_gamma   90.00
#
_symmetry.space_group_name_H-M   'P 1'
#
loop_
_entity.id
_entity.type
_entity.pdbx_description
1 polymer ?
#
loop_
_entity_poly.entity_id
_entity_poly.type
_entity_poly.pdbx_seq_one_letter_code
_entity_poly.pdbx_strand_id
1 'polypeptide(L)'
;MLFSVSCSNEGTTGGDTGGNYNYFSVSEEWNNSKDITLANSVVSTAATVGFSVYGSTSYTVSIESVDSGSNPLNLVAGDFDYTESTKTLTLSYSGRNKISSASLTAKQKYQYTITFKFTDYISEDTKTLDVKVNLIKAQIITKTDIVNMMKNVKNSDGIYGGKNNGEIVFEGNGIPTTFSFASATFSSSTPNFSSTGTTTFLNSSIEITASSKIFSLAYAIAETTQFKEYFGSSVFSDMDYNSTPPTISADKKTCTFTLKFKKVKSGYALSSEISRLTTSGLTIGLTLKDDGSKTARWK
;
A
#
# COMPACT_ATOMS: atom_id res chain seq x y z
N MET A 1 -63.31 50.97 -0.13
CA MET A 1 -63.61 49.70 -0.81
C MET A 1 -63.18 49.87 -2.25
N LEU A 2 -61.96 49.48 -2.59
CA LEU A 2 -61.53 49.49 -3.99
C LEU A 2 -60.95 48.12 -4.34
N PHE A 3 -61.62 47.52 -5.31
CA PHE A 3 -61.34 46.24 -5.92
C PHE A 3 -60.09 46.34 -6.80
N SER A 4 -59.32 45.27 -6.81
CA SER A 4 -58.29 44.97 -7.81
C SER A 4 -58.93 44.54 -9.12
N VAL A 5 -58.38 45.02 -10.24
CA VAL A 5 -58.42 44.34 -11.54
C VAL A 5 -57.01 44.34 -12.13
N SER A 6 -56.58 43.14 -12.52
CA SER A 6 -55.34 42.78 -13.20
C SER A 6 -55.37 43.18 -14.68
N CYS A 7 -54.21 43.50 -15.28
CA CYS A 7 -53.82 42.98 -16.60
C CYS A 7 -52.33 43.20 -16.90
N SER A 8 -51.84 42.33 -17.76
CA SER A 8 -50.46 41.91 -18.05
C SER A 8 -49.60 42.83 -18.94
N ASN A 9 -48.28 42.62 -18.82
CA ASN A 9 -47.18 42.70 -19.79
C ASN A 9 -47.02 43.94 -20.68
N GLU A 10 -45.85 44.58 -20.59
CA GLU A 10 -44.92 44.73 -21.73
C GLU A 10 -43.56 45.32 -21.29
N GLY A 11 -42.49 44.63 -21.70
CA GLY A 11 -41.18 45.17 -22.07
C GLY A 11 -40.45 46.15 -21.14
N THR A 12 -39.37 45.68 -20.52
CA THR A 12 -38.14 46.48 -20.50
C THR A 12 -36.96 45.60 -20.92
N THR A 13 -36.52 45.79 -22.17
CA THR A 13 -35.18 45.43 -22.63
C THR A 13 -34.18 46.33 -21.90
N GLY A 14 -33.77 45.90 -20.70
CA GLY A 14 -32.60 46.43 -20.01
C GLY A 14 -31.42 45.53 -20.31
N GLY A 15 -30.57 45.97 -21.24
CA GLY A 15 -29.36 45.23 -21.60
C GLY A 15 -28.43 45.13 -20.40
N ASP A 16 -28.10 43.90 -20.03
CA ASP A 16 -26.92 43.65 -19.21
C ASP A 16 -25.76 43.38 -20.18
N THR A 17 -24.86 44.35 -20.22
CA THR A 17 -23.60 44.33 -20.97
C THR A 17 -22.86 43.03 -20.67
N GLY A 18 -22.58 42.25 -21.72
CA GLY A 18 -21.90 40.97 -21.67
C GLY A 18 -20.67 40.96 -20.76
N GLY A 19 -20.83 40.39 -19.58
CA GLY A 19 -19.73 39.93 -18.75
C GLY A 19 -19.09 38.71 -19.42
N ASN A 20 -17.89 38.88 -19.94
CA ASN A 20 -17.08 37.80 -20.46
C ASN A 20 -16.67 36.91 -19.28
N TYR A 21 -17.50 35.92 -18.92
CA TYR A 21 -17.18 34.93 -17.90
C TYR A 21 -16.04 34.08 -18.44
N ASN A 22 -14.83 34.42 -18.00
CA ASN A 22 -13.62 33.70 -18.35
C ASN A 22 -13.75 32.26 -17.82
N TYR A 23 -14.18 31.35 -18.69
CA TYR A 23 -14.70 30.03 -18.34
C TYR A 23 -13.58 29.05 -17.96
N PHE A 24 -12.32 29.43 -18.20
CA PHE A 24 -11.15 28.62 -17.89
C PHE A 24 -10.85 28.63 -16.38
N SER A 25 -11.12 27.51 -15.73
CA SER A 25 -10.86 27.32 -14.29
C SER A 25 -10.28 25.94 -14.01
N VAL A 26 -9.50 25.87 -12.94
CA VAL A 26 -8.75 24.66 -12.56
C VAL A 26 -8.92 24.42 -11.07
N SER A 27 -9.07 23.16 -10.68
CA SER A 27 -9.15 22.73 -9.28
C SER A 27 -8.52 21.36 -9.10
N GLU A 28 -8.15 21.03 -7.86
CA GLU A 28 -7.63 19.70 -7.54
C GLU A 28 -8.76 18.66 -7.49
N GLU A 29 -8.50 17.46 -7.98
CA GLU A 29 -9.39 16.32 -7.77
C GLU A 29 -9.33 15.80 -6.33
N TRP A 30 -10.45 15.26 -5.83
CA TRP A 30 -10.58 14.81 -4.44
C TRP A 30 -9.67 13.64 -4.03
N ASN A 31 -9.37 12.71 -4.94
CA ASN A 31 -8.69 11.44 -4.62
C ASN A 31 -7.15 11.50 -4.80
N ASN A 32 -6.58 12.69 -4.63
CA ASN A 32 -5.14 12.88 -4.77
C ASN A 32 -4.35 12.25 -3.61
N SER A 33 -3.23 11.61 -3.94
CA SER A 33 -2.18 11.24 -2.97
C SER A 33 -1.09 12.30 -3.00
N LYS A 34 -0.73 12.85 -1.84
CA LYS A 34 0.22 13.96 -1.72
C LYS A 34 1.60 13.57 -1.23
N ASP A 35 1.83 12.29 -0.95
CA ASP A 35 3.11 11.82 -0.39
C ASP A 35 3.99 11.20 -1.49
N ILE A 36 5.22 11.67 -1.61
CA ILE A 36 6.31 11.04 -2.39
C ILE A 36 7.28 10.41 -1.39
N THR A 37 7.43 9.09 -1.44
CA THR A 37 8.30 8.33 -0.53
C THR A 37 9.55 7.83 -1.24
N LEU A 38 10.73 8.09 -0.67
CA LEU A 38 12.02 7.68 -1.22
C LEU A 38 12.73 6.61 -0.40
N ALA A 39 13.28 5.62 -1.09
CA ALA A 39 14.10 4.56 -0.52
C ALA A 39 15.45 4.52 -1.24
N ASN A 40 16.54 4.83 -0.54
CA ASN A 40 17.90 4.77 -1.07
C ASN A 40 18.05 5.39 -2.49
N SER A 41 17.63 6.65 -2.63
CA SER A 41 17.71 7.41 -3.90
C SER A 41 16.75 6.95 -5.00
N VAL A 42 15.84 6.02 -4.73
CA VAL A 42 14.78 5.58 -5.64
C VAL A 42 13.43 6.06 -5.08
N VAL A 43 12.53 6.51 -5.95
CA VAL A 43 11.15 6.79 -5.55
C VAL A 43 10.43 5.46 -5.36
N SER A 44 10.12 5.13 -4.11
CA SER A 44 9.38 3.91 -3.75
C SER A 44 7.88 4.10 -3.98
N THR A 45 7.38 5.31 -3.77
CA THR A 45 5.97 5.66 -3.97
C THR A 45 5.90 7.08 -4.52
N ALA A 46 5.29 7.25 -5.68
CA ALA A 46 5.01 8.55 -6.27
C ALA A 46 3.67 9.11 -5.76
N ALA A 47 3.49 10.42 -5.88
CA ALA A 47 2.23 11.09 -5.61
C ALA A 47 1.29 10.96 -6.82
N THR A 48 -0.02 11.00 -6.55
CA THR A 48 -1.06 11.08 -7.59
C THR A 48 -1.75 12.42 -7.44
N VAL A 49 -1.55 13.30 -8.43
CA VAL A 49 -2.07 14.67 -8.44
C VAL A 49 -2.85 14.89 -9.74
N GLY A 50 -4.17 14.74 -9.63
CA GLY A 50 -5.14 15.02 -10.68
C GLY A 50 -5.80 16.39 -10.50
N PHE A 51 -6.28 16.91 -11.63
CA PHE A 51 -6.90 18.22 -11.74
C PHE A 51 -8.19 18.14 -12.53
N SER A 52 -9.20 18.89 -12.11
CA SER A 52 -10.39 19.17 -12.89
C SER A 52 -10.22 20.51 -13.59
N VAL A 53 -10.33 20.50 -14.91
CA VAL A 53 -10.24 21.70 -15.75
C VAL A 53 -11.59 21.93 -16.42
N TYR A 54 -12.08 23.15 -16.31
CA TYR A 54 -13.35 23.57 -16.88
C TYR A 54 -13.15 24.71 -17.86
N GLY A 55 -13.99 24.77 -18.89
CA GLY A 55 -13.90 25.76 -19.97
C GLY A 55 -12.79 25.52 -20.99
N SER A 56 -12.03 24.44 -20.86
CA SER A 56 -11.05 23.98 -21.84
C SER A 56 -11.13 22.46 -22.01
N THR A 57 -11.03 21.99 -23.25
CA THR A 57 -10.86 20.57 -23.58
C THR A 57 -9.46 20.24 -24.11
N SER A 58 -8.61 21.25 -24.26
CA SER A 58 -7.27 21.13 -24.83
C SER A 58 -6.33 22.09 -24.10
N TYR A 59 -5.55 21.54 -23.17
CA TYR A 59 -4.59 22.29 -22.36
C TYR A 59 -3.32 21.47 -22.12
N THR A 60 -2.28 22.13 -21.59
CA THR A 60 -1.11 21.47 -21.00
C THR A 60 -1.01 21.73 -19.52
N VAL A 61 -0.43 20.77 -18.79
CA VAL A 61 -0.03 20.95 -17.39
C VAL A 61 1.49 20.91 -17.29
N SER A 62 2.07 21.89 -16.62
CA SER A 62 3.51 21.95 -16.31
C SER A 62 3.75 22.38 -14.87
N ILE A 63 4.96 22.12 -14.36
CA ILE A 63 5.40 22.63 -13.06
C ILE A 63 6.08 23.98 -13.30
N GLU A 64 5.48 25.06 -12.80
CA GLU A 64 6.02 26.42 -12.94
C GLU A 64 7.11 26.69 -11.90
N SER A 65 6.82 26.35 -10.64
CA SER A 65 7.72 26.64 -9.53
C SER A 65 7.50 25.70 -8.35
N VAL A 66 8.48 25.69 -7.44
CA VAL A 66 8.42 24.96 -6.18
C VAL A 66 8.87 25.89 -5.07
N ASP A 67 8.01 26.07 -4.07
CA ASP A 67 8.37 26.71 -2.81
C ASP A 67 8.76 25.62 -1.80
N SER A 68 10.05 25.67 -1.41
CA SER A 68 10.63 24.77 -0.42
C SER A 68 10.38 25.24 1.02
N GLY A 69 9.85 26.45 1.25
CA GLY A 69 9.66 27.02 2.58
C GLY A 69 10.91 26.90 3.45
N SER A 70 10.72 26.44 4.69
CA SER A 70 11.81 26.22 5.66
C SER A 70 12.39 24.80 5.61
N ASN A 71 12.18 24.04 4.54
CA ASN A 71 12.71 22.67 4.45
C ASN A 71 14.24 22.67 4.32
N PRO A 72 14.93 21.61 4.80
CA PRO A 72 16.38 21.49 4.70
C PRO A 72 16.89 21.31 3.26
N LEU A 73 16.00 21.07 2.31
CA LEU A 73 16.33 20.87 0.90
C LEU A 73 15.65 21.93 0.05
N ASN A 74 16.45 22.60 -0.78
CA ASN A 74 15.95 23.52 -1.78
C ASN A 74 15.69 22.77 -3.10
N LEU A 75 14.43 22.39 -3.30
CA LEU A 75 13.96 21.78 -4.55
C LEU A 75 13.35 22.85 -5.46
N VAL A 76 13.57 22.69 -6.75
CA VAL A 76 13.05 23.56 -7.80
C VAL A 76 12.18 22.76 -8.78
N ALA A 77 11.50 23.44 -9.72
CA ALA A 77 10.61 22.80 -10.69
C ALA A 77 11.24 21.59 -11.41
N GLY A 78 12.49 21.73 -11.88
CA GLY A 78 13.22 20.65 -12.57
C GLY A 78 13.61 19.44 -11.70
N ASP A 79 13.40 19.49 -10.38
CA ASP A 79 13.60 18.35 -9.48
C ASP A 79 12.40 17.40 -9.44
N PHE A 80 11.30 17.77 -10.08
CA PHE A 80 10.08 16.98 -10.15
C PHE A 80 9.73 16.66 -11.60
N ASP A 81 9.13 15.49 -11.79
CA ASP A 81 8.52 15.10 -13.05
C ASP A 81 7.02 14.90 -12.84
N TYR A 82 6.21 15.46 -13.73
CA TYR A 82 4.76 15.24 -13.76
C TYR A 82 4.36 14.57 -15.07
N THR A 83 3.63 13.46 -14.95
CA THR A 83 3.03 12.75 -16.09
C THR A 83 1.53 12.91 -16.05
N GLU A 84 0.99 13.71 -16.97
CA GLU A 84 -0.42 14.10 -17.00
C GLU A 84 -1.37 12.90 -17.19
N SER A 85 -1.05 12.01 -18.14
CA SER A 85 -1.90 10.85 -18.48
C SER A 85 -2.13 9.89 -17.32
N THR A 86 -1.15 9.77 -16.42
CA THR A 86 -1.22 8.92 -15.22
C THR A 86 -1.37 9.74 -13.95
N LYS A 87 -1.48 11.07 -14.06
CA LYS A 87 -1.55 12.02 -12.94
C LYS A 87 -0.42 11.83 -11.93
N THR A 88 0.73 11.33 -12.38
CA THR A 88 1.81 10.91 -11.49
C THR A 88 2.80 12.04 -11.30
N LEU A 89 2.99 12.45 -10.05
CA LEU A 89 4.04 13.39 -9.66
C LEU A 89 5.14 12.61 -8.93
N THR A 90 6.35 12.70 -9.45
CA THR A 90 7.54 12.04 -8.90
C THR A 90 8.73 12.98 -8.88
N LEU A 91 9.87 12.50 -8.42
CA LEU A 91 11.12 13.23 -8.51
C LEU A 91 11.88 12.84 -9.76
N SER A 92 12.43 13.87 -10.41
CA SER A 92 13.38 13.71 -11.49
C SER A 92 14.70 13.14 -10.98
N TYR A 93 15.61 12.83 -11.90
CA TYR A 93 16.95 12.39 -11.54
C TYR A 93 17.69 13.42 -10.66
N SER A 94 17.57 14.72 -10.96
CA SER A 94 18.20 15.77 -10.16
C SER A 94 17.60 15.85 -8.76
N GLY A 95 16.28 15.75 -8.64
CA GLY A 95 15.60 15.76 -7.35
C GLY A 95 16.02 14.58 -6.46
N ARG A 96 16.05 13.38 -7.05
CA ARG A 96 16.52 12.17 -6.34
C ARG A 96 17.96 12.31 -5.85
N ASN A 97 18.86 12.86 -6.67
CA ASN A 97 20.25 13.10 -6.28
C ASN A 97 20.36 14.06 -5.10
N LYS A 98 19.66 15.20 -5.11
CA LYS A 98 19.67 16.16 -4.00
C LYS A 98 19.25 15.52 -2.68
N ILE A 99 18.20 14.70 -2.72
CA ILE A 99 17.69 14.02 -1.52
C ILE A 99 18.64 12.95 -1.02
N SER A 100 19.28 12.21 -1.93
CA SER A 100 20.26 11.18 -1.57
C SER A 100 21.45 11.73 -0.79
N SER A 101 21.86 12.98 -1.09
CA SER A 101 22.92 13.68 -0.38
C SER A 101 22.48 14.36 0.92
N ALA A 102 21.17 14.40 1.21
CA ALA A 102 20.63 15.15 2.34
C ALA A 102 20.48 14.28 3.59
N SER A 103 20.81 14.88 4.74
CA SER A 103 20.57 14.30 6.05
C SER A 103 19.12 14.54 6.49
N LEU A 104 18.18 13.84 5.85
CA LEU A 104 16.77 13.84 6.25
C LEU A 104 16.51 12.79 7.34
N THR A 105 15.58 13.13 8.23
CA THR A 105 15.03 12.23 9.24
C THR A 105 14.03 11.27 8.58
N ALA A 106 14.17 9.96 8.83
CA ALA A 106 13.25 8.97 8.29
C ALA A 106 11.82 9.23 8.78
N LYS A 107 10.82 8.98 7.91
CA LYS A 107 9.38 9.17 8.13
C LYS A 107 8.91 10.60 8.39
N GLN A 108 9.82 11.56 8.56
CA GLN A 108 9.46 12.97 8.64
C GLN A 108 8.88 13.43 7.29
N LYS A 109 7.76 14.16 7.35
CA LYS A 109 7.17 14.82 6.18
C LYS A 109 7.81 16.20 6.02
N TYR A 110 8.33 16.45 4.82
CA TYR A 110 8.85 17.73 4.38
C TYR A 110 7.88 18.27 3.31
N GLN A 111 7.10 19.29 3.65
CA GLN A 111 6.02 19.79 2.78
C GLN A 111 6.54 20.86 1.82
N TYR A 112 6.32 20.68 0.53
CA TYR A 112 6.62 21.63 -0.53
C TYR A 112 5.31 22.11 -1.16
N THR A 113 5.28 23.35 -1.62
CA THR A 113 4.18 23.87 -2.44
C THR A 113 4.66 23.86 -3.89
N ILE A 114 4.00 23.08 -4.73
CA ILE A 114 4.28 23.03 -6.17
C ILE A 114 3.21 23.84 -6.89
N THR A 115 3.63 24.87 -7.60
CA THR A 115 2.73 25.65 -8.46
C THR A 115 2.68 24.99 -9.82
N PHE A 116 1.52 24.43 -10.16
CA PHE A 116 1.24 23.92 -11.49
C PHE A 116 0.70 25.05 -12.37
N LYS A 117 1.14 25.09 -13.62
CA LYS A 117 0.63 26.00 -14.65
C LYS A 117 -0.12 25.23 -15.71
N PHE A 118 -1.31 25.72 -15.98
CA PHE A 118 -2.22 25.26 -17.02
C PHE A 118 -2.22 26.30 -18.13
N THR A 119 -2.14 25.85 -19.36
CA THR A 119 -2.19 26.72 -20.54
C THR A 119 -3.19 26.14 -21.50
N ASP A 120 -4.26 26.89 -21.77
CA ASP A 120 -5.23 26.55 -22.80
C ASP A 120 -4.57 26.74 -24.18
N TYR A 121 -4.73 25.78 -25.08
CA TYR A 121 -4.10 25.84 -26.39
C TYR A 121 -4.78 26.81 -27.37
N ILE A 122 -6.06 27.14 -27.15
CA ILE A 122 -6.87 27.90 -28.10
C ILE A 122 -6.86 29.39 -27.72
N SER A 123 -7.15 29.71 -26.45
CA SER A 123 -7.16 31.09 -25.96
C SER A 123 -5.79 31.55 -25.46
N GLU A 124 -4.84 30.63 -25.28
CA GLU A 124 -3.53 30.89 -24.63
C GLU A 124 -3.66 31.38 -23.18
N ASP A 125 -4.86 31.30 -22.59
CA ASP A 125 -5.08 31.68 -21.21
C ASP A 125 -4.32 30.75 -20.27
N THR A 126 -3.81 31.33 -19.20
CA THR A 126 -3.07 30.58 -18.18
C THR A 126 -3.77 30.64 -16.83
N LYS A 127 -3.70 29.53 -16.11
CA LYS A 127 -4.10 29.43 -14.70
C LYS A 127 -3.02 28.72 -13.92
N THR A 128 -2.90 29.08 -12.67
CA THR A 128 -2.00 28.41 -11.73
C THR A 128 -2.78 27.80 -10.59
N LEU A 129 -2.24 26.71 -10.06
CA LEU A 129 -2.79 26.04 -8.89
C LEU A 129 -1.65 25.53 -8.02
N ASP A 130 -1.67 25.97 -6.77
CA ASP A 130 -0.71 25.54 -5.76
C ASP A 130 -1.16 24.23 -5.13
N VAL A 131 -0.28 23.23 -5.17
CA VAL A 131 -0.51 21.91 -4.59
C VAL A 131 0.53 21.64 -3.53
N LYS A 132 0.07 21.33 -2.32
CA LYS A 132 0.94 20.89 -1.24
C LYS A 132 1.27 19.41 -1.38
N VAL A 133 2.56 19.09 -1.42
CA VAL A 133 3.06 17.72 -1.50
C VAL A 133 4.08 17.47 -0.41
N ASN A 134 4.13 16.25 0.12
CA ASN A 134 5.07 15.86 1.14
C ASN A 134 6.13 14.96 0.55
N LEU A 135 7.38 15.30 0.80
CA LEU A 135 8.51 14.43 0.59
C LEU A 135 8.80 13.65 1.87
N ILE A 136 9.03 12.34 1.75
CA ILE A 136 9.30 11.47 2.89
C ILE A 136 10.50 10.59 2.58
N LYS A 137 11.55 10.67 3.41
CA LYS A 137 12.60 9.66 3.42
C LYS A 137 12.06 8.41 4.12
N ALA A 138 12.01 7.30 3.40
CA ALA A 138 11.49 6.06 3.93
C ALA A 138 12.37 5.51 5.04
N GLN A 139 11.75 4.91 6.05
CA GLN A 139 12.40 3.87 6.83
C GLN A 139 12.36 2.57 6.03
N ILE A 140 13.53 1.98 5.79
CA ILE A 140 13.63 0.74 5.04
C ILE A 140 13.25 -0.45 5.92
N ILE A 141 12.28 -1.24 5.48
CA ILE A 141 11.93 -2.53 6.06
C ILE A 141 12.91 -3.56 5.51
N THR A 142 13.57 -4.26 6.41
CA THR A 142 14.61 -5.23 6.12
C THR A 142 14.09 -6.65 6.23
N LYS A 143 14.84 -7.63 5.73
CA LYS A 143 14.57 -9.05 6.00
C LYS A 143 14.50 -9.35 7.50
N THR A 144 15.29 -8.66 8.33
CA THR A 144 15.31 -8.86 9.79
C THR A 144 13.98 -8.49 10.40
N ASP A 145 13.34 -7.42 9.92
CA ASP A 145 12.01 -7.00 10.38
C ASP A 145 10.95 -8.06 10.05
N ILE A 146 11.04 -8.67 8.87
CA ILE A 146 10.15 -9.76 8.44
C ILE A 146 10.41 -11.06 9.23
N VAL A 147 11.67 -11.38 9.55
CA VAL A 147 12.00 -12.49 10.46
C VAL A 147 11.41 -12.24 11.84
N ASN A 148 11.55 -11.02 12.38
CA ASN A 148 11.01 -10.66 13.68
C ASN A 148 9.47 -10.70 13.68
N MET A 149 8.83 -10.31 12.58
CA MET A 149 7.40 -10.49 12.38
C MET A 149 7.01 -11.97 12.51
N MET A 150 7.68 -12.87 11.78
CA MET A 150 7.40 -14.32 11.86
C MET A 150 7.70 -14.92 13.23
N LYS A 151 8.73 -14.45 13.94
CA LYS A 151 9.00 -14.87 15.33
C LYS A 151 7.92 -14.45 16.32
N ASN A 152 7.05 -13.51 15.94
CA ASN A 152 5.95 -13.00 16.76
C ASN A 152 4.57 -13.45 16.27
N VAL A 153 4.47 -14.26 15.20
CA VAL A 153 3.17 -14.75 14.75
C VAL A 153 2.54 -15.66 15.80
N LYS A 154 1.22 -15.55 15.96
CA LYS A 154 0.44 -16.42 16.83
C LYS A 154 -1.01 -16.43 16.36
N ASN A 155 -1.52 -17.59 15.93
CA ASN A 155 -2.90 -17.69 15.51
C ASN A 155 -3.83 -17.92 16.71
N SER A 156 -5.04 -17.36 16.63
CA SER A 156 -6.12 -17.58 17.58
C SER A 156 -7.16 -18.56 17.02
N ASP A 157 -6.82 -19.85 16.93
CA ASP A 157 -7.76 -20.93 16.57
C ASP A 157 -8.46 -21.49 17.84
N GLY A 158 -9.10 -20.61 18.62
CA GLY A 158 -9.82 -21.01 19.86
C GLY A 158 -8.92 -21.70 20.90
N ILE A 159 -9.35 -22.86 21.43
CA ILE A 159 -8.55 -23.67 22.37
C ILE A 159 -7.27 -24.26 21.73
N TYR A 160 -7.19 -24.26 20.40
CA TYR A 160 -6.08 -24.78 19.61
C TYR A 160 -5.24 -23.66 18.98
N GLY A 161 -5.28 -22.44 19.53
CA GLY A 161 -4.38 -21.36 19.10
C GLY A 161 -2.94 -21.55 19.60
N GLY A 162 -2.00 -20.88 18.93
CA GLY A 162 -0.63 -20.78 19.42
C GLY A 162 -0.60 -20.15 20.82
N LYS A 163 0.21 -20.73 21.72
CA LYS A 163 0.32 -20.24 23.11
C LYS A 163 1.48 -19.26 23.23
N ASN A 164 2.57 -19.55 22.52
CA ASN A 164 3.79 -18.75 22.54
C ASN A 164 3.94 -17.94 21.25
N ASN A 165 4.77 -16.90 21.29
CA ASN A 165 5.14 -16.15 20.09
C ASN A 165 5.91 -17.05 19.12
N GLY A 166 5.59 -16.91 17.84
CA GLY A 166 6.16 -17.72 16.77
C GLY A 166 5.48 -19.07 16.61
N GLU A 167 4.41 -19.37 17.34
CA GLU A 167 3.66 -20.62 17.20
C GLU A 167 2.40 -20.44 16.37
N ILE A 168 2.27 -21.27 15.35
CA ILE A 168 1.02 -21.49 14.63
C ILE A 168 0.56 -22.91 14.93
N VAL A 169 -0.69 -23.06 15.33
CA VAL A 169 -1.27 -24.37 15.63
C VAL A 169 -2.46 -24.62 14.72
N PHE A 170 -2.45 -25.77 14.04
CA PHE A 170 -3.58 -26.23 13.24
C PHE A 170 -4.10 -27.55 13.76
N GLU A 171 -5.40 -27.59 13.98
CA GLU A 171 -6.12 -28.79 14.31
C GLU A 171 -6.57 -29.52 13.03
N GLY A 172 -6.43 -30.84 13.05
CA GLY A 172 -7.05 -31.76 12.11
C GLY A 172 -7.52 -33.02 12.83
N ASN A 173 -8.78 -33.40 12.63
CA ASN A 173 -9.44 -34.56 13.27
C ASN A 173 -9.36 -34.56 14.81
N GLY A 174 -9.47 -33.40 15.44
CA GLY A 174 -9.36 -33.16 16.87
C GLY A 174 -7.92 -33.12 17.41
N ILE A 175 -6.90 -33.23 16.54
CA ILE A 175 -5.49 -33.31 16.95
C ILE A 175 -4.74 -32.04 16.53
N PRO A 176 -4.17 -31.27 17.48
CA PRO A 176 -3.40 -30.07 17.17
C PRO A 176 -1.98 -30.42 16.69
N THR A 177 -1.53 -29.69 15.66
CA THR A 177 -0.16 -29.72 15.16
C THR A 177 0.45 -28.33 15.29
N THR A 178 1.57 -28.23 16.01
CA THR A 178 2.27 -26.96 16.27
C THR A 178 3.43 -26.76 15.31
N PHE A 179 3.48 -25.60 14.66
CA PHE A 179 4.58 -25.12 13.82
C PHE A 179 5.26 -23.95 14.54
N SER A 180 6.59 -23.99 14.63
CA SER A 180 7.36 -22.96 15.34
C SER A 180 8.25 -22.17 14.39
N PHE A 181 8.14 -20.86 14.48
CA PHE A 181 8.96 -19.86 13.80
C PHE A 181 9.90 -19.13 14.76
N ALA A 182 10.04 -19.58 16.02
CA ALA A 182 10.89 -18.94 17.02
C ALA A 182 12.37 -18.84 16.57
N SER A 183 12.84 -19.86 15.84
CA SER A 183 14.18 -19.90 15.23
C SER A 183 14.16 -19.66 13.72
N ALA A 184 13.09 -19.04 13.19
CA ALA A 184 12.92 -18.85 11.75
C ALA A 184 14.03 -17.97 11.16
N THR A 185 14.44 -18.31 9.94
CA THR A 185 15.32 -17.54 9.08
C THR A 185 14.62 -17.27 7.76
N PHE A 186 14.88 -16.12 7.15
CA PHE A 186 14.31 -15.78 5.84
C PHE A 186 15.13 -16.41 4.72
N SER A 187 14.48 -17.15 3.83
CA SER A 187 15.05 -17.65 2.58
C SER A 187 14.64 -16.78 1.39
N SER A 188 15.59 -16.53 0.49
CA SER A 188 15.29 -15.95 -0.83
C SER A 188 14.61 -16.95 -1.78
N SER A 189 14.69 -18.25 -1.48
CA SER A 189 13.97 -19.30 -2.22
C SER A 189 12.51 -19.40 -1.78
N THR A 190 11.74 -20.20 -2.53
CA THR A 190 10.37 -20.59 -2.16
C THR A 190 10.41 -21.97 -1.50
N PRO A 191 9.85 -22.14 -0.29
CA PRO A 191 9.20 -21.12 0.54
C PRO A 191 10.20 -20.20 1.28
N ASN A 192 9.77 -18.98 1.61
CA ASN A 192 10.61 -18.00 2.32
C ASN A 192 10.79 -18.35 3.80
N PHE A 193 9.78 -18.96 4.40
CA PHE A 193 9.84 -19.56 5.73
C PHE A 193 9.38 -21.00 5.67
N SER A 194 10.01 -21.86 6.46
CA SER A 194 9.58 -23.24 6.62
C SER A 194 9.49 -23.61 8.08
N SER A 195 8.50 -24.43 8.43
CA SER A 195 8.42 -25.09 9.73
C SER A 195 7.94 -26.52 9.56
N THR A 196 8.47 -27.40 10.41
CA THR A 196 7.96 -28.76 10.54
C THR A 196 7.05 -28.85 11.76
N GLY A 197 5.87 -29.43 11.57
CA GLY A 197 4.86 -29.61 12.60
C GLY A 197 5.31 -30.63 13.64
N THR A 198 5.04 -30.30 14.90
CA THR A 198 5.15 -31.22 16.03
C THR A 198 3.76 -31.57 16.50
N THR A 199 3.48 -32.86 16.59
CA THR A 199 2.17 -33.38 16.96
C THR A 199 2.31 -34.55 17.91
N THR A 200 1.43 -34.62 18.90
CA THR A 200 1.24 -35.83 19.72
C THR A 200 0.04 -36.58 19.17
N PHE A 201 0.28 -37.69 18.48
CA PHE A 201 -0.78 -38.53 17.95
C PHE A 201 -1.47 -39.27 19.09
N LEU A 202 -2.79 -39.16 19.17
CA LEU A 202 -3.59 -39.92 20.14
C LEU A 202 -4.03 -41.24 19.52
N ASN A 203 -5.15 -41.24 18.80
CA ASN A 203 -5.83 -42.45 18.32
C ASN A 203 -6.12 -42.46 16.80
N SER A 204 -5.80 -41.40 16.06
CA SER A 204 -6.16 -41.27 14.64
C SER A 204 -5.07 -40.62 13.80
N SER A 205 -5.16 -40.82 12.48
CA SER A 205 -4.42 -40.05 11.48
C SER A 205 -4.95 -38.62 11.38
N ILE A 206 -4.07 -37.70 10.98
CA ILE A 206 -4.34 -36.27 10.90
C ILE A 206 -4.57 -35.88 9.44
N GLU A 207 -5.66 -35.19 9.19
CA GLU A 207 -5.97 -34.56 7.91
C GLU A 207 -6.24 -33.07 8.16
N ILE A 208 -5.44 -32.18 7.55
CA ILE A 208 -5.61 -30.73 7.66
C ILE A 208 -5.94 -30.17 6.29
N THR A 209 -7.12 -29.54 6.17
CA THR A 209 -7.54 -28.86 4.95
C THR A 209 -6.77 -27.54 4.79
N ALA A 210 -5.91 -27.44 3.78
CA ALA A 210 -5.03 -26.28 3.59
C ALA A 210 -5.82 -24.99 3.32
N SER A 211 -6.88 -25.07 2.51
CA SER A 211 -7.69 -23.90 2.13
C SER A 211 -8.39 -23.23 3.31
N SER A 212 -8.66 -23.95 4.41
CA SER A 212 -9.25 -23.35 5.62
C SER A 212 -8.21 -22.69 6.54
N LYS A 213 -6.92 -23.02 6.38
CA LYS A 213 -5.84 -22.55 7.26
C LYS A 213 -5.10 -21.32 6.76
N ILE A 214 -5.24 -20.97 5.49
CA ILE A 214 -4.61 -19.76 4.93
C ILE A 214 -5.10 -18.48 5.61
N PHE A 215 -6.39 -18.42 5.97
CA PHE A 215 -6.93 -17.29 6.74
C PHE A 215 -6.29 -17.20 8.13
N SER A 216 -6.16 -18.31 8.85
CA SER A 216 -5.51 -18.33 10.18
C SER A 216 -4.05 -17.87 10.12
N LEU A 217 -3.31 -18.20 9.05
CA LEU A 217 -1.96 -17.65 8.82
C LEU A 217 -1.98 -16.14 8.58
N ALA A 218 -2.85 -15.68 7.68
CA ALA A 218 -2.98 -14.27 7.37
C ALA A 218 -3.33 -13.46 8.62
N TYR A 219 -4.28 -13.96 9.42
CA TYR A 219 -4.68 -13.34 10.67
C TYR A 219 -3.53 -13.29 11.68
N ALA A 220 -2.81 -14.39 11.88
CA ALA A 220 -1.66 -14.41 12.79
C ALA A 220 -0.57 -13.41 12.42
N ILE A 221 -0.34 -13.19 11.12
CA ILE A 221 0.59 -12.18 10.61
C ILE A 221 0.03 -10.78 10.84
N ALA A 222 -1.24 -10.54 10.51
CA ALA A 222 -1.89 -9.24 10.68
C ALA A 222 -1.87 -8.75 12.13
N GLU A 223 -1.91 -9.67 13.09
CA GLU A 223 -1.93 -9.34 14.50
C GLU A 223 -0.57 -8.90 15.07
N THR A 224 0.53 -9.19 14.35
CA THR A 224 1.87 -8.77 14.77
C THR A 224 2.02 -7.24 14.77
N THR A 225 2.78 -6.72 15.72
CA THR A 225 3.10 -5.28 15.78
C THR A 225 3.80 -4.81 14.52
N GLN A 226 4.71 -5.64 13.97
CA GLN A 226 5.45 -5.34 12.75
C GLN A 226 4.52 -5.18 11.55
N PHE A 227 3.55 -6.08 11.36
CA PHE A 227 2.60 -5.94 10.26
C PHE A 227 1.75 -4.68 10.39
N LYS A 228 1.22 -4.42 11.61
CA LYS A 228 0.46 -3.22 11.97
C LYS A 228 1.23 -1.92 11.72
N GLU A 229 2.53 -1.95 12.00
CA GLU A 229 3.41 -0.81 11.80
C GLU A 229 3.67 -0.54 10.31
N TYR A 230 3.97 -1.58 9.54
CA TYR A 230 4.55 -1.46 8.20
C TYR A 230 3.55 -1.53 7.04
N PHE A 231 2.48 -2.33 7.17
CA PHE A 231 1.61 -2.68 6.04
C PHE A 231 0.14 -2.28 6.27
N GLY A 232 -0.34 -2.42 7.51
CA GLY A 232 -1.71 -2.10 7.90
C GLY A 232 -2.21 -3.00 9.01
N SER A 233 -3.47 -2.90 9.40
CA SER A 233 -4.02 -3.58 10.58
C SER A 233 -5.18 -4.53 10.27
N SER A 234 -5.47 -4.79 8.99
CA SER A 234 -6.60 -5.63 8.59
C SER A 234 -6.21 -6.64 7.53
N VAL A 235 -6.52 -7.91 7.80
CA VAL A 235 -6.39 -9.01 6.84
C VAL A 235 -7.15 -8.70 5.55
N PHE A 236 -8.34 -8.08 5.64
CA PHE A 236 -9.23 -7.88 4.51
C PHE A 236 -8.75 -6.77 3.56
N SER A 237 -8.31 -5.64 4.12
CA SER A 237 -7.90 -4.47 3.32
C SER A 237 -6.41 -4.48 2.97
N ASP A 238 -5.56 -5.13 3.77
CA ASP A 238 -4.11 -4.98 3.67
C ASP A 238 -3.38 -6.26 3.24
N MET A 239 -4.07 -7.40 3.20
CA MET A 239 -3.57 -8.65 2.65
C MET A 239 -4.45 -9.20 1.52
N ASP A 240 -3.78 -9.84 0.58
CA ASP A 240 -4.38 -10.74 -0.39
C ASP A 240 -3.84 -12.15 -0.10
N TYR A 241 -4.65 -12.92 0.61
CA TYR A 241 -4.36 -14.29 1.01
C TYR A 241 -5.16 -15.31 0.20
N ASN A 242 -6.04 -14.88 -0.70
CA ASN A 242 -6.94 -15.76 -1.45
C ASN A 242 -6.65 -15.79 -2.96
N SER A 243 -5.82 -14.90 -3.51
CA SER A 243 -5.50 -14.92 -4.95
C SER A 243 -4.64 -16.10 -5.38
N THR A 244 -3.95 -16.75 -4.45
CA THR A 244 -3.05 -17.87 -4.73
C THR A 244 -3.40 -19.04 -3.83
N PRO A 245 -4.02 -20.11 -4.37
CA PRO A 245 -4.35 -21.29 -3.57
C PRO A 245 -3.11 -21.94 -2.94
N PRO A 246 -3.23 -22.55 -1.75
CA PRO A 246 -2.15 -23.33 -1.17
C PRO A 246 -1.71 -24.47 -2.10
N THR A 247 -0.41 -24.71 -2.19
CA THR A 247 0.17 -25.78 -3.01
C THR A 247 0.61 -26.94 -2.12
N ILE A 248 0.02 -28.11 -2.32
CA ILE A 248 0.32 -29.33 -1.56
C ILE A 248 1.27 -30.21 -2.37
N SER A 249 2.34 -30.71 -1.74
CA SER A 249 3.28 -31.64 -2.36
C SER A 249 2.62 -32.99 -2.70
N ALA A 250 3.18 -33.73 -3.65
CA ALA A 250 2.61 -35.01 -4.11
C ALA A 250 2.45 -36.05 -2.99
N ASP A 251 3.36 -36.06 -2.01
CA ASP A 251 3.32 -36.92 -0.82
C ASP A 251 2.33 -36.43 0.27
N LYS A 252 1.69 -35.27 0.04
CA LYS A 252 0.76 -34.58 0.93
C LYS A 252 1.36 -34.17 2.28
N LYS A 253 2.69 -34.08 2.40
CA LYS A 253 3.37 -33.71 3.64
C LYS A 253 3.63 -32.23 3.78
N THR A 254 3.94 -31.57 2.68
CA THR A 254 4.29 -30.15 2.67
C THR A 254 3.18 -29.36 2.00
N CYS A 255 2.71 -28.31 2.67
CA CYS A 255 1.83 -27.32 2.08
C CYS A 255 2.52 -25.96 2.07
N THR A 256 2.54 -25.31 0.91
CA THR A 256 3.07 -23.96 0.74
C THR A 256 1.93 -22.96 0.60
N PHE A 257 1.92 -21.96 1.47
CA PHE A 257 0.98 -20.85 1.48
C PHE A 257 1.63 -19.61 0.90
N THR A 258 0.89 -18.79 0.16
CA THR A 258 1.36 -17.51 -0.39
C THR A 258 0.45 -16.39 0.07
N LEU A 259 1.02 -15.36 0.72
CA LEU A 259 0.30 -14.20 1.23
C LEU A 259 0.91 -12.92 0.64
N LYS A 260 0.12 -12.14 -0.10
CA LYS A 260 0.58 -10.87 -0.69
C LYS A 260 0.17 -9.70 0.19
N PHE A 261 1.09 -8.78 0.45
CA PHE A 261 0.79 -7.56 1.19
C PHE A 261 0.35 -6.49 0.20
N LYS A 262 -0.84 -5.92 0.37
CA LYS A 262 -1.45 -5.06 -0.67
C LYS A 262 -0.76 -3.69 -0.80
N LYS A 263 -0.10 -3.23 0.26
CA LYS A 263 0.56 -1.92 0.31
C LYS A 263 1.66 -1.89 1.35
N VAL A 264 2.53 -0.90 1.24
CA VAL A 264 3.45 -0.45 2.30
C VAL A 264 2.91 0.87 2.82
N LYS A 265 2.91 1.06 4.14
CA LYS A 265 2.44 2.30 4.77
C LYS A 265 3.34 3.47 4.38
N SER A 266 2.75 4.65 4.19
CA SER A 266 3.50 5.88 3.88
C SER A 266 4.64 6.10 4.87
N GLY A 267 5.81 6.48 4.35
CA GLY A 267 7.05 6.62 5.12
C GLY A 267 7.86 5.34 5.33
N TYR A 268 7.38 4.18 4.85
CA TYR A 268 8.17 2.95 4.78
C TYR A 268 8.41 2.53 3.34
N ALA A 269 9.45 1.72 3.14
CA ALA A 269 9.73 1.08 1.87
C ALA A 269 10.40 -0.29 2.08
N LEU A 270 10.25 -1.19 1.13
CA LEU A 270 10.87 -2.51 1.18
C LEU A 270 12.32 -2.44 0.72
N SER A 271 13.22 -3.13 1.44
CA SER A 271 14.54 -3.46 0.91
C SER A 271 14.43 -4.40 -0.30
N SER A 272 15.45 -4.42 -1.15
CA SER A 272 15.47 -5.25 -2.37
C SER A 272 15.31 -6.74 -2.09
N GLU A 273 15.79 -7.23 -0.94
CA GLU A 273 15.70 -8.65 -0.55
C GLU A 273 14.26 -9.14 -0.35
N ILE A 274 13.35 -8.21 -0.01
CA ILE A 274 11.94 -8.49 0.31
C ILE A 274 10.97 -7.67 -0.55
N SER A 275 11.44 -6.99 -1.59
CA SER A 275 10.63 -6.14 -2.47
C SER A 275 9.43 -6.88 -3.09
N ARG A 276 9.54 -8.21 -3.20
CA ARG A 276 8.50 -9.09 -3.75
C ARG A 276 7.27 -9.28 -2.86
N LEU A 277 7.30 -8.84 -1.59
CA LEU A 277 6.18 -9.05 -0.65
C LEU A 277 4.86 -8.43 -1.13
N THR A 278 4.93 -7.34 -1.89
CA THR A 278 3.75 -6.66 -2.45
C THR A 278 3.37 -7.12 -3.84
N THR A 279 4.15 -8.01 -4.46
CA THR A 279 3.91 -8.51 -5.83
C THR A 279 3.67 -10.01 -5.84
N SER A 280 4.71 -10.83 -5.61
CA SER A 280 4.60 -12.29 -5.56
C SER A 280 4.19 -12.80 -4.17
N GLY A 281 4.36 -12.00 -3.12
CA GLY A 281 3.97 -12.33 -1.76
C GLY A 281 5.03 -13.08 -0.95
N LEU A 282 4.72 -13.24 0.33
CA LEU A 282 5.44 -14.06 1.30
C LEU A 282 5.00 -15.53 1.18
N THR A 283 5.96 -16.43 1.11
CA THR A 283 5.69 -17.88 1.02
C THR A 283 6.09 -18.62 2.31
N ILE A 284 5.20 -19.47 2.81
CA ILE A 284 5.37 -20.24 4.06
C ILE A 284 5.12 -21.71 3.78
N GLY A 285 6.13 -22.56 3.97
CA GLY A 285 6.04 -24.01 3.83
C GLY A 285 5.86 -24.70 5.18
N LEU A 286 4.80 -25.50 5.31
CA LEU A 286 4.50 -26.24 6.53
C LEU A 286 4.53 -27.74 6.25
N THR A 287 5.42 -28.46 6.93
CA THR A 287 5.63 -29.90 6.75
C THR A 287 5.02 -30.69 7.90
N LEU A 288 4.17 -31.66 7.62
CA LEU A 288 3.63 -32.61 8.59
C LEU A 288 4.53 -33.84 8.72
N LYS A 289 4.66 -34.36 9.94
CA LYS A 289 5.41 -35.59 10.24
C LYS A 289 4.48 -36.71 10.65
N ASP A 290 4.85 -37.93 10.31
CA ASP A 290 4.22 -39.16 10.81
C ASP A 290 4.88 -39.61 12.11
N ASP A 291 4.20 -40.45 12.88
CA ASP A 291 4.78 -41.13 14.06
C ASP A 291 5.24 -42.57 13.75
N GLY A 292 5.19 -42.98 12.48
CA GLY A 292 5.51 -44.33 12.02
C GLY A 292 4.33 -45.32 12.08
N SER A 293 3.27 -45.02 12.83
CA SER A 293 2.04 -45.83 12.93
C SER A 293 0.81 -45.15 12.34
N LYS A 294 0.80 -43.81 12.36
CA LYS A 294 -0.28 -42.93 11.91
C LYS A 294 0.27 -41.90 10.96
N THR A 295 -0.58 -41.46 10.05
CA THR A 295 -0.20 -40.51 9.01
C THR A 295 -0.75 -39.12 9.29
N ALA A 296 0.04 -38.08 9.07
CA ALA A 296 -0.42 -36.70 8.96
C ALA A 296 -0.32 -36.23 7.51
N ARG A 297 -1.39 -35.65 6.97
CA ARG A 297 -1.47 -35.22 5.57
C ARG A 297 -2.25 -33.92 5.40
N TRP A 298 -1.86 -33.15 4.40
CA TRP A 298 -2.63 -32.02 3.89
C TRP A 298 -3.68 -32.48 2.88
N LYS A 299 -4.77 -31.71 2.81
CA LYS A 299 -5.84 -31.85 1.82
C LYS A 299 -6.25 -30.50 1.24
#